data_AF-A0A382ZXJ9-F1
#
_entry.id   AF-A0A382ZXJ9-F1
#
_cell.length_a   1.000
_cell.length_b   1.000
_cell.length_c   1.000
_cell.angle_alpha   90.00
_cell.angle_beta   90.00
_cell.angle_gamma   90.00
#
_symmetry.space_group_name_H-M   'P 1'
#
loop_
_entity.id
_entity.type
_entity.pdbx_description
1 polymer ?
#
loop_
_entity_poly.entity_id
_entity_poly.type
_entity_poly.pdbx_seq_one_letter_code
_entity_poly.pdbx_strand_id
1 'polypeptide(L)'
;MLNDKIRFISLETHPTRNIRDKHVNGSLIVVWRDWDKILEVIPKMIYVSSVNPGEIKGPHIHTERDSYFVCIRGKVVFIAKDKDGKYLEIESDE
;
A
#
# COMPACT_ATOMS: atom_id res chain seq x y z
N MET A 1 10.73 8.18 12.23
CA MET A 1 9.89 8.97 13.15
C MET A 1 8.46 8.75 12.71
N LEU A 2 7.63 8.09 13.54
CA LEU A 2 6.19 8.02 13.29
C LEU A 2 5.66 9.44 13.47
N ASN A 3 5.13 10.04 12.40
CA ASN A 3 4.12 11.07 12.58
C ASN A 3 2.81 10.30 12.80
N ASP A 4 2.05 10.58 13.86
CA ASP A 4 0.99 9.69 14.38
C ASP A 4 -0.04 9.20 13.34
N LYS A 5 -0.20 9.94 12.22
CA LYS A 5 -1.17 9.68 11.14
C LYS A 5 -0.60 8.97 9.90
N ILE A 6 0.72 8.95 9.68
CA ILE A 6 1.33 8.36 8.48
C ILE A 6 2.17 7.16 8.91
N ARG A 7 1.80 5.97 8.41
CA ARG A 7 2.43 4.70 8.78
C ARG A 7 2.88 3.92 7.56
N PHE A 8 3.94 3.14 7.76
CA PHE A 8 4.55 2.27 6.75
C PHE A 8 4.51 0.84 7.25
N ILE A 9 4.05 -0.06 6.39
CA ILE A 9 3.95 -1.49 6.69
C ILE A 9 4.60 -2.22 5.52
N SER A 10 5.63 -3.00 5.82
CA SER A 10 6.18 -3.94 4.85
C SER A 10 5.30 -5.18 4.81
N LEU A 11 4.87 -5.57 3.60
CA LEU A 11 4.00 -6.73 3.42
C LEU A 11 4.82 -8.01 3.47
N GLU A 12 4.21 -9.06 4.04
CA GLU A 12 4.77 -10.40 4.04
C GLU A 12 4.65 -11.00 2.63
N THR A 13 5.78 -11.43 2.06
CA THR A 13 5.86 -12.01 0.72
C THR A 13 6.49 -13.40 0.78
N HIS A 14 5.84 -14.37 0.14
CA HIS A 14 6.34 -15.74 0.02
C HIS A 14 6.49 -16.16 -1.44
N PRO A 15 7.57 -16.84 -1.82
CA PRO A 15 7.68 -17.41 -3.17
C PRO A 15 6.68 -18.55 -3.35
N THR A 16 5.98 -18.56 -4.49
CA THR A 16 5.22 -19.74 -4.93
C THR A 16 6.15 -20.67 -5.70
N ARG A 17 5.87 -21.97 -5.67
CA ARG A 17 6.69 -22.99 -6.33
C ARG A 17 5.83 -23.92 -7.17
N ASN A 18 6.36 -24.30 -8.32
CA ASN A 18 5.74 -25.31 -9.16
C ASN A 18 5.73 -26.67 -8.43
N ILE A 19 4.59 -27.35 -8.45
CA ILE A 19 4.41 -28.62 -7.72
C ILE A 19 5.23 -29.77 -8.30
N ARG A 20 5.62 -29.72 -9.58
CA ARG A 20 6.31 -30.81 -10.31
C ARG A 20 7.83 -30.80 -10.11
N ASP A 21 8.45 -29.64 -10.15
CA ASP A 21 9.92 -29.48 -10.18
C ASP A 21 10.46 -28.45 -9.16
N LYS A 22 9.58 -27.88 -8.32
CA LYS A 22 9.90 -26.99 -7.19
C LYS A 22 10.60 -25.66 -7.53
N HIS A 23 10.73 -25.31 -8.81
CA HIS A 23 11.22 -23.98 -9.18
C HIS A 23 10.26 -22.90 -8.69
N VAL A 24 10.81 -21.72 -8.38
CA VAL A 24 10.00 -20.56 -7.99
C VAL A 24 9.27 -20.03 -9.21
N ASN A 25 7.94 -19.93 -9.15
CA ASN A 25 7.10 -19.56 -10.29
C ASN A 25 6.18 -18.35 -10.01
N GLY A 26 6.47 -17.60 -8.96
CA GLY A 26 5.74 -16.39 -8.60
C GLY A 26 5.87 -16.06 -7.11
N SER A 27 4.95 -15.25 -6.61
CA SER A 27 4.87 -14.84 -5.21
C SER A 27 3.42 -14.74 -4.72
N LEU A 28 3.24 -14.90 -3.42
CA LEU A 28 2.04 -14.56 -2.67
C LEU A 28 2.41 -13.41 -1.74
N ILE A 29 1.68 -12.30 -1.84
CA ILE A 29 1.85 -11.14 -0.97
C ILE A 29 0.61 -11.06 -0.07
N VAL A 30 0.83 -11.03 1.25
CA VAL A 30 -0.24 -10.87 2.22
C VAL A 30 -0.56 -9.39 2.35
N VAL A 31 -1.59 -8.92 1.63
CA VAL A 31 -2.01 -7.51 1.67
C VAL A 31 -2.76 -7.16 2.94
N TRP A 32 -3.67 -8.02 3.39
CA TRP A 32 -4.46 -7.81 4.61
C TRP A 32 -5.03 -9.13 5.15
N ARG A 33 -4.97 -9.28 6.48
CA ARG A 33 -5.67 -10.31 7.26
C ARG A 33 -6.36 -9.63 8.43
N ASP A 34 -7.61 -9.98 8.70
CA ASP A 34 -8.38 -9.38 9.79
C ASP A 34 -7.83 -9.75 11.18
N TRP A 35 -7.14 -10.89 11.31
CA TRP A 35 -6.53 -11.34 12.56
C TRP A 35 -5.15 -10.74 12.86
N ASP A 36 -4.48 -10.09 11.90
CA ASP A 36 -3.17 -9.46 12.16
C ASP A 36 -3.28 -8.22 13.06
N LYS A 37 -4.48 -7.60 13.12
CA LYS A 37 -4.78 -6.40 13.92
C LYS A 37 -3.79 -5.24 13.71
N ILE A 38 -3.15 -5.16 12.53
CA ILE A 38 -2.20 -4.10 12.15
C ILE A 38 -2.88 -2.77 11.79
N LEU A 39 -4.15 -2.81 11.40
CA LEU A 39 -4.95 -1.63 11.03
C LEU A 39 -5.81 -1.20 12.22
N GLU A 40 -5.79 0.09 12.55
CA GLU A 40 -6.60 0.65 13.63
C GLU A 40 -8.09 0.64 13.31
N VAL A 41 -8.41 0.78 12.03
CA VAL A 41 -9.78 0.75 11.52
C VAL A 41 -9.91 -0.40 10.53
N ILE A 42 -10.97 -1.20 10.70
CA ILE A 42 -11.29 -2.28 9.77
C ILE A 42 -11.74 -1.66 8.44
N PRO A 43 -11.07 -1.95 7.31
CA PRO A 43 -11.48 -1.45 6.00
C PRO A 43 -12.90 -1.90 5.66
N LYS A 44 -13.76 -0.95 5.28
CA LYS A 44 -15.15 -1.22 4.86
C LYS A 44 -15.34 -1.21 3.35
N MET A 45 -14.28 -0.90 2.60
CA MET A 45 -14.27 -0.80 1.15
C MET A 45 -12.87 -1.11 0.64
N ILE A 46 -12.80 -1.84 -0.46
CA ILE A 46 -11.58 -2.10 -1.22
C ILE A 46 -11.87 -1.67 -2.65
N TYR A 47 -10.94 -0.95 -3.26
CA TYR A 47 -11.01 -0.56 -4.66
C TYR A 47 -9.62 -0.61 -5.29
N VAL A 48 -9.60 -0.75 -6.60
CA VAL A 48 -8.38 -0.70 -7.41
C VAL A 48 -8.49 0.51 -8.33
N SER A 49 -7.43 1.30 -8.39
CA SER A 49 -7.29 2.41 -9.33
C SER A 49 -6.02 2.23 -10.15
N SER A 50 -6.11 2.50 -11.45
CA SER A 50 -4.97 2.60 -12.34
C SER A 50 -4.67 4.06 -12.67
N VAL A 51 -3.40 4.41 -12.74
CA VAL A 51 -2.91 5.72 -13.20
C VAL A 51 -1.88 5.44 -14.29
N ASN A 52 -1.94 6.17 -15.41
CA ASN A 52 -0.97 5.99 -16.49
C ASN A 52 0.42 6.49 -16.04
N PRO A 53 1.52 5.95 -16.62
CA PRO A 53 2.86 6.42 -16.31
C PRO A 53 3.00 7.94 -16.52
N GLY A 54 3.51 8.64 -15.51
CA GLY A 54 3.70 10.10 -15.52
C GLY A 54 2.46 10.92 -15.14
N GLU A 55 1.30 10.30 -14.98
CA GLU A 55 0.06 10.99 -14.60
C GLU A 55 -0.11 11.10 -13.07
N ILE A 56 -0.94 12.05 -12.64
CA ILE A 56 -1.15 12.40 -11.23
C ILE A 56 -2.63 12.25 -10.85
N LYS A 57 -2.90 11.56 -9.74
CA LYS A 57 -4.23 11.46 -9.12
C LYS A 57 -4.23 12.16 -7.75
N GLY A 58 -4.94 13.28 -7.63
CA GLY A 58 -5.09 14.03 -6.39
C GLY A 58 -5.09 15.55 -6.60
N PRO A 59 -5.00 16.35 -5.54
CA PRO A 59 -5.02 15.94 -4.13
C PRO A 59 -6.44 15.56 -3.66
N HIS A 60 -6.54 14.67 -2.67
CA HIS A 60 -7.82 14.27 -2.09
C HIS A 60 -8.07 14.99 -0.76
N ILE A 61 -8.63 16.21 -0.81
CA ILE A 61 -8.81 17.09 0.38
C ILE A 61 -10.24 17.10 0.95
N HIS A 62 -11.16 16.30 0.39
CA HIS A 62 -12.59 16.52 0.53
C HIS A 62 -13.28 15.66 1.61
N THR A 63 -12.54 14.83 2.36
CA THR A 63 -13.09 14.07 3.51
C THR A 63 -11.96 13.57 4.39
N GLU A 64 -12.10 13.63 5.72
CA GLU A 64 -11.19 12.92 6.64
C GLU A 64 -11.52 11.42 6.59
N ARG A 65 -10.54 10.59 6.21
CA ARG A 65 -10.66 9.13 6.10
C ARG A 65 -9.33 8.47 6.43
N ASP A 66 -9.40 7.33 7.12
CA ASP A 66 -8.27 6.39 7.18
C ASP A 66 -8.23 5.60 5.87
N SER A 67 -7.12 5.72 5.15
CA SER A 67 -6.92 5.03 3.88
C SER A 67 -5.58 4.31 3.89
N TYR A 68 -5.60 3.06 3.44
CA TYR A 68 -4.43 2.21 3.30
C TYR A 68 -4.19 1.96 1.82
N PHE A 69 -2.97 2.24 1.36
CA PHE A 69 -2.61 2.12 -0.04
C PHE A 69 -1.43 1.17 -0.19
N VAL A 70 -1.45 0.42 -1.30
CA VAL A 70 -0.33 -0.42 -1.73
C VAL A 70 -0.27 -0.38 -3.26
N CYS A 71 0.93 -0.23 -3.81
CA CYS A 71 1.16 -0.47 -5.22
C CYS A 71 1.22 -1.98 -5.45
N ILE A 72 0.31 -2.53 -6.25
CA ILE A 72 0.31 -3.97 -6.60
C ILE A 72 0.89 -4.24 -7.98
N ARG A 73 1.19 -3.17 -8.75
CA ARG A 73 1.80 -3.27 -10.07
C ARG A 73 2.50 -1.98 -10.47
N GLY A 74 3.75 -2.08 -10.93
CA GLY A 74 4.58 -0.94 -11.30
C GLY A 74 5.07 -0.14 -10.09
N LYS A 75 5.29 1.17 -10.25
CA LYS A 75 5.83 2.04 -9.21
C LYS A 75 5.01 3.32 -9.08
N VAL A 76 4.70 3.71 -7.85
CA VAL A 76 4.06 4.99 -7.53
C VAL A 76 4.80 5.69 -6.39
N VAL A 77 4.69 7.03 -6.36
CA VAL A 77 5.14 7.84 -5.22
C VAL A 77 3.92 8.45 -4.56
N PHE A 78 3.65 8.06 -3.32
CA PHE A 78 2.63 8.70 -2.51
C PHE A 78 3.19 9.97 -1.89
N ILE A 79 2.47 11.08 -2.07
CA ILE A 79 2.78 12.37 -1.47
C ILE A 79 1.79 12.60 -0.32
N ALA A 80 2.29 12.55 0.91
CA ALA A 80 1.47 12.71 2.11
C ALA A 80 1.89 13.97 2.89
N LYS A 81 0.92 14.80 3.25
CA LYS A 81 1.14 15.97 4.10
C LYS A 81 0.86 15.61 5.55
N ASP A 82 1.80 15.89 6.44
CA ASP A 82 1.64 15.63 7.85
C ASP A 82 0.94 16.77 8.62
N LYS A 83 0.77 16.60 9.94
CA LYS A 83 0.07 17.56 10.81
C LYS A 83 0.78 18.92 10.90
N ASP A 84 2.10 18.94 10.74
CA ASP A 84 2.93 20.17 10.78
C ASP A 84 3.01 20.83 9.39
N GLY A 85 2.36 20.23 8.41
CA GLY A 85 2.29 20.70 7.03
C GLY A 85 3.49 20.32 6.17
N LYS A 86 4.38 19.44 6.66
CA LYS A 86 5.51 18.90 5.91
C LYS A 86 5.03 17.80 4.97
N TYR A 87 5.57 17.79 3.76
CA TYR A 87 5.34 16.72 2.79
C TYR A 87 6.36 15.59 2.96
N LEU A 88 5.86 14.36 2.89
CA LEU A 88 6.62 13.13 2.81
C LEU A 88 6.38 12.48 1.45
N GLU A 89 7.45 11.98 0.85
CA GLU A 89 7.41 11.19 -0.37
C GLU A 89 7.68 9.74 -0.02
N ILE A 90 6.83 8.86 -0.53
CA ILE A 90 6.80 7.45 -0.14
C ILE A 90 6.72 6.63 -1.42
N GLU A 91 7.80 5.95 -1.76
CA GLU A 91 7.80 5.03 -2.89
C GLU A 91 7.14 3.71 -2.50
N SER A 92 6.31 3.18 -3.40
CA SER A 92 5.77 1.83 -3.32
C SER A 92 5.85 1.19 -4.71
N ASP A 93 6.46 0.02 -4.74
CA ASP A 93 6.66 -0.80 -5.93
C ASP A 93 6.16 -2.24 -5.71
N GLU A 94 6.19 -3.02 -6.79
CA GLU A 94 5.82 -4.45 -6.84
C GLU A 94 6.97 -5.39 -6.45
#